data_AF-A0A271VM04-F1
#
_entry.id   AF-A0A271VM04-F1
#
_cell.length_a   1.000
_cell.length_b   1.000
_cell.length_c   1.000
_cell.angle_alpha   90.00
_cell.angle_beta   90.00
_cell.angle_gamma   90.00
#
_symmetry.space_group_name_H-M   'P 1'
#
loop_
_entity.id
_entity.type
_entity.pdbx_description
1 polymer ?
#
loop_
_entity_poly.entity_id
_entity_poly.type
_entity_poly.pdbx_seq_one_letter_code
_entity_poly.pdbx_strand_id
1 'polypeptide(L)'
;MYMPILSLVVAFLAVIVGPFISWKVAKLQSANAIKLANKQVVAPIRQAWIDKLRNLLSEFSSVCFSYYISGAYVHDLSLNLVVDHDKIEQLVEQRLTILRSEIELLLNPFEDSHEELLALINKCFKGVFPHGSHDESNNFPDNHKLLSAQSKKVLKSEWVRVRDEL
;
A
#
# COMPACT_ATOMS: atom_id res chain seq x y z
N MET A 1 -11.37 -73.61 -11.03
CA MET A 1 -11.63 -72.94 -12.32
C MET A 1 -12.18 -71.50 -12.20
N TYR A 2 -12.39 -70.94 -10.99
CA TYR A 2 -12.93 -69.58 -10.82
C TYR A 2 -11.87 -68.47 -10.63
N MET A 3 -10.64 -68.81 -10.22
CA MET A 3 -9.53 -67.86 -10.06
C MET A 3 -9.21 -66.99 -11.29
N PRO A 4 -9.14 -67.52 -12.53
CA PRO A 4 -8.78 -66.70 -13.70
C PRO A 4 -9.87 -65.68 -14.06
N ILE A 5 -11.15 -66.03 -13.85
CA ILE A 5 -12.28 -65.11 -14.11
C ILE A 5 -12.26 -63.95 -13.11
N LEU A 6 -11.99 -64.25 -11.83
CA LEU A 6 -11.86 -63.23 -10.79
C LEU A 6 -10.71 -62.27 -11.10
N SER A 7 -9.56 -62.80 -11.53
CA SER A 7 -8.40 -62.01 -11.94
C SER A 7 -8.69 -61.10 -13.13
N LEU A 8 -9.47 -61.57 -14.11
CA LEU A 8 -9.86 -60.79 -15.29
C LEU A 8 -10.74 -59.60 -14.90
N VAL A 9 -11.71 -59.80 -14.00
CA VAL A 9 -12.60 -58.74 -13.51
C VAL A 9 -11.83 -57.67 -12.75
N VAL A 10 -10.90 -58.06 -11.88
CA VAL A 10 -10.04 -57.13 -11.14
C VAL A 10 -9.16 -56.32 -12.09
N ALA A 11 -8.55 -56.97 -13.09
CA ALA A 11 -7.73 -56.29 -14.09
C ALA A 11 -8.53 -55.29 -14.92
N PHE A 12 -9.74 -55.67 -15.36
CA PHE A 12 -10.63 -54.78 -16.10
C PHE A 12 -11.06 -53.55 -15.28
N LEU A 13 -11.42 -53.75 -14.01
CA LEU A 13 -11.74 -52.65 -13.10
C LEU A 13 -10.55 -51.72 -12.87
N ALA A 14 -9.34 -52.26 -12.70
CA ALA A 14 -8.13 -51.46 -12.52
C ALA A 14 -7.84 -50.54 -13.72
N VAL A 15 -8.05 -51.03 -14.95
CA VAL A 15 -7.85 -50.26 -16.19
C VAL A 15 -8.86 -49.12 -16.36
N ILE A 16 -10.06 -49.22 -15.77
CA ILE A 16 -11.07 -48.15 -15.84
C ILE A 16 -10.95 -47.18 -14.66
N VAL A 17 -10.79 -47.70 -13.45
CA VAL A 17 -10.77 -46.91 -12.21
C VAL A 17 -9.47 -46.10 -12.11
N GLY A 18 -8.33 -46.68 -12.51
CA GLY A 18 -7.03 -46.01 -12.47
C GLY A 18 -7.00 -44.69 -13.26
N PRO A 19 -7.33 -44.69 -14.56
CA PRO A 19 -7.38 -43.47 -15.36
C PRO A 19 -8.41 -42.45 -14.87
N PHE A 20 -9.58 -42.89 -14.38
CA PHE A 20 -10.61 -41.97 -13.89
C PHE A 20 -10.19 -41.22 -12.61
N ILE A 21 -9.58 -41.94 -11.67
CA ILE A 21 -9.01 -41.33 -10.46
C ILE A 21 -7.83 -40.42 -10.83
N SER A 22 -6.93 -40.89 -11.71
CA SER A 22 -5.78 -40.12 -12.17
C SER A 22 -6.19 -38.81 -12.85
N TRP A 23 -7.25 -38.84 -13.67
CA TRP A 23 -7.81 -37.63 -14.29
C TRP A 23 -8.39 -36.65 -13.26
N LYS A 24 -9.14 -37.14 -12.26
CA LYS A 24 -9.66 -36.28 -11.18
C LYS A 24 -8.54 -35.63 -10.37
N VAL A 25 -7.52 -36.41 -10.01
CA VAL A 25 -6.35 -35.91 -9.27
C VAL A 25 -5.57 -34.88 -10.09
N ALA A 26 -5.31 -35.15 -11.37
CA ALA A 26 -4.63 -34.22 -12.27
C ALA A 26 -5.41 -32.90 -12.42
N LYS A 27 -6.75 -32.95 -12.51
CA LYS A 27 -7.59 -31.75 -12.58
C LYS A 27 -7.51 -30.92 -11.30
N LEU A 28 -7.54 -31.57 -10.13
CA LEU A 28 -7.38 -30.90 -8.83
C LEU A 28 -5.97 -30.30 -8.66
N GLN A 29 -4.93 -31.04 -9.05
CA GLN A 29 -3.54 -30.57 -9.01
C GLN A 29 -3.34 -29.37 -9.94
N SER A 30 -3.87 -29.39 -11.15
CA SER A 30 -3.81 -28.26 -12.09
C SER A 30 -4.50 -27.02 -11.54
N ALA A 31 -5.71 -27.15 -10.98
CA ALA A 31 -6.41 -26.03 -10.36
C ALA A 31 -5.65 -25.45 -9.16
N ASN A 32 -5.05 -26.31 -8.34
CA ASN A 32 -4.24 -25.89 -7.19
C ASN A 32 -2.91 -25.23 -7.63
N ALA A 33 -2.28 -25.74 -8.69
CA ALA A 33 -1.06 -25.16 -9.25
C ALA A 33 -1.30 -23.76 -9.82
N ILE A 34 -2.42 -23.53 -10.51
CA ILE A 34 -2.80 -22.19 -11.01
C ILE A 34 -3.04 -21.22 -9.84
N LYS A 35 -3.76 -21.66 -8.80
CA LYS A 35 -3.96 -20.84 -7.60
C LYS A 35 -2.64 -20.49 -6.92
N LEU A 36 -1.73 -21.45 -6.79
CA LEU A 36 -0.43 -21.23 -6.18
C LEU A 36 0.45 -20.30 -7.02
N ALA A 37 0.46 -20.47 -8.34
CA ALA A 37 1.18 -19.59 -9.26
C ALA A 37 0.66 -18.15 -9.18
N ASN A 38 -0.67 -17.96 -9.16
CA ASN A 38 -1.26 -16.63 -9.01
C ASN A 38 -0.87 -15.99 -7.67
N LYS A 39 -0.87 -16.75 -6.58
CA LYS A 39 -0.41 -16.26 -5.27
C LYS A 39 1.07 -15.86 -5.30
N GLN A 40 1.92 -16.67 -5.92
CA GLN A 40 3.36 -16.42 -6.05
C GLN A 40 3.68 -15.16 -6.86
N VAL A 41 2.81 -14.77 -7.80
CA VAL A 41 2.99 -13.55 -8.61
C VAL A 41 2.35 -12.33 -7.96
N VAL A 42 1.15 -12.45 -7.39
CA VAL A 42 0.40 -11.30 -6.86
C VAL A 42 0.97 -10.81 -5.53
N ALA A 43 1.34 -11.71 -4.63
CA ALA A 43 1.88 -11.35 -3.32
C ALA A 43 3.12 -10.43 -3.39
N PRO A 44 4.16 -10.71 -4.22
CA PRO A 44 5.32 -9.81 -4.31
C PRO A 44 4.99 -8.46 -4.95
N ILE A 45 4.06 -8.41 -5.91
CA ILE A 45 3.60 -7.15 -6.51
C ILE A 45 2.92 -6.28 -5.44
N ARG A 46 2.05 -6.88 -4.63
CA ARG A 46 1.34 -6.17 -3.57
C ARG A 46 2.27 -5.75 -2.43
N GLN A 47 3.23 -6.60 -2.07
CA GLN A 47 4.28 -6.25 -1.12
C GLN A 47 5.11 -5.05 -1.61
N ALA A 48 5.52 -5.06 -2.89
CA ALA A 48 6.24 -3.93 -3.49
C ALA A 48 5.40 -2.64 -3.50
N TRP A 49 4.09 -2.75 -3.74
CA TRP A 49 3.18 -1.61 -3.61
C TRP A 49 3.11 -1.07 -2.18
N ILE A 50 2.99 -1.94 -1.15
CA ILE A 50 3.00 -1.54 0.27
C ILE A 50 4.30 -0.82 0.62
N ASP A 51 5.44 -1.37 0.20
CA ASP A 51 6.75 -0.82 0.51
C ASP A 51 6.96 0.54 -0.18
N LYS A 52 6.49 0.68 -1.43
CA LYS A 52 6.50 1.98 -2.14
C LYS A 52 5.65 3.02 -1.41
N LEU A 53 4.41 2.67 -1.04
CA LEU A 53 3.52 3.57 -0.31
C LEU A 53 4.12 3.97 1.04
N ARG A 54 4.72 3.03 1.79
CA ARG A 54 5.39 3.32 3.07
C ARG A 54 6.52 4.33 2.90
N ASN A 55 7.36 4.16 1.87
CA ASN A 55 8.48 5.06 1.62
C ASN A 55 7.99 6.48 1.27
N LEU A 56 6.99 6.59 0.39
CA LEU A 56 6.42 7.88 0.01
C LEU A 56 5.75 8.60 1.20
N LEU A 57 4.97 7.88 2.02
CA LEU A 57 4.35 8.44 3.22
C LEU A 57 5.40 8.91 4.23
N SER A 58 6.48 8.12 4.41
CA SER A 58 7.58 8.49 5.31
C SER A 58 8.29 9.75 4.83
N GLU A 59 8.55 9.86 3.53
CA GLU A 59 9.22 11.01 2.93
C GLU A 59 8.31 12.25 2.98
N PHE A 60 7.04 12.12 2.60
CA PHE A 60 6.08 13.22 2.69
C PHE A 60 5.99 13.74 4.12
N SER A 61 5.83 12.83 5.08
CA SER A 61 5.74 13.16 6.51
C SER A 61 7.02 13.83 7.04
N SER A 62 8.20 13.39 6.61
CA SER A 62 9.47 13.96 7.08
C SER A 62 9.75 15.33 6.47
N VAL A 63 9.47 15.51 5.17
CA VAL A 63 9.62 16.81 4.49
C VAL A 63 8.67 17.84 5.09
N CYS A 64 7.40 17.49 5.28
CA CYS A 64 6.42 18.35 5.95
C CYS A 64 6.89 18.76 7.34
N PHE A 65 7.28 17.81 8.18
CA PHE A 65 7.68 18.09 9.56
C PHE A 65 8.98 18.90 9.65
N SER A 66 9.97 18.56 8.82
CA SER A 66 11.25 19.27 8.74
C SER A 66 11.05 20.72 8.32
N TYR A 67 10.22 20.96 7.30
CA TYR A 67 9.92 22.31 6.83
C TYR A 67 9.11 23.10 7.87
N TYR A 68 8.10 22.50 8.48
CA TYR A 68 7.32 23.14 9.54
C TYR A 68 8.21 23.59 10.72
N ILE A 69 9.09 22.70 11.19
CA ILE A 69 10.04 23.02 12.26
C ILE A 69 10.99 24.13 11.82
N SER A 70 11.66 23.96 10.68
CA SER A 70 12.69 24.89 10.23
C SER A 70 12.11 26.27 9.92
N GLY A 71 10.94 26.33 9.29
CA GLY A 71 10.21 27.57 9.03
C GLY A 71 9.79 28.28 10.31
N ALA A 72 9.31 27.53 11.31
CA ALA A 72 8.98 28.10 12.62
C ALA A 72 10.22 28.68 13.34
N TYR A 73 11.36 27.98 13.30
CA TYR A 73 12.61 28.45 13.90
C TYR A 73 13.18 29.70 13.19
N VAL A 74 13.11 29.75 11.85
CA VAL A 74 13.59 30.91 11.07
C VAL A 74 12.73 32.15 11.33
N HIS A 75 11.42 31.97 11.45
CA HIS A 75 10.50 33.05 11.82
C HIS A 75 10.78 33.60 13.22
N ASP A 76 11.03 32.74 14.21
CA ASP A 76 11.34 33.12 15.60
C ASP A 76 12.67 33.90 15.72
N LEU A 77 13.66 33.58 14.88
CA LEU A 77 14.96 34.25 14.89
C LEU A 77 14.98 35.62 14.19
N SER A 78 13.89 36.08 13.55
CA SER A 78 13.83 37.36 12.82
C SER A 78 14.93 37.58 11.76
N LEU A 79 15.50 36.49 11.22
CA LEU A 79 16.54 36.57 10.21
C LEU A 79 15.92 36.95 8.85
N ASN A 80 16.23 38.15 8.36
CA ASN A 80 15.84 38.65 7.02
C ASN A 80 16.59 37.92 5.88
N LEU A 81 16.51 36.60 5.81
CA LEU A 81 17.04 35.75 4.73
C LEU A 81 16.00 35.55 3.60
N VAL A 82 15.29 36.64 3.25
CA VAL A 82 14.09 36.62 2.38
C VAL A 82 14.35 35.97 1.03
N VAL A 83 15.55 36.15 0.44
CA VAL A 83 15.85 35.68 -0.92
C VAL A 83 16.08 34.17 -1.02
N ASP A 84 16.59 33.52 0.03
CA ASP A 84 16.78 32.06 0.05
C ASP A 84 15.53 31.33 0.54
N HIS A 85 14.70 31.97 1.36
CA HIS A 85 13.47 31.38 1.88
C HIS A 85 12.48 31.02 0.75
N ASP A 86 12.23 31.95 -0.19
CA ASP A 86 11.29 31.72 -1.30
C ASP A 86 11.71 30.55 -2.20
N LYS A 87 13.02 30.39 -2.44
CA LYS A 87 13.54 29.27 -3.24
C LYS A 87 13.39 27.94 -2.50
N ILE A 88 13.66 27.92 -1.19
CA ILE A 88 13.50 26.71 -0.37
C ILE A 88 12.02 26.31 -0.32
N GLU A 89 11.12 27.27 -0.09
CA GLU A 89 9.68 27.04 -0.08
C GLU A 89 9.19 26.44 -1.40
N GLN A 90 9.58 27.04 -2.54
CA GLN A 90 9.24 26.51 -3.86
C GLN A 90 9.74 25.07 -4.10
N LEU A 91 10.98 24.77 -3.68
CA LEU A 91 11.54 23.42 -3.82
C LEU A 91 10.79 22.40 -2.93
N VAL A 92 10.43 22.79 -1.71
CA VAL A 92 9.65 21.96 -0.78
C VAL A 92 8.24 21.74 -1.32
N GLU A 93 7.56 22.79 -1.78
CA GLU A 93 6.22 22.71 -2.38
C GLU A 93 6.22 21.81 -3.62
N GLN A 94 7.22 21.95 -4.50
CA GLN A 94 7.37 21.09 -5.66
C GLN A 94 7.56 19.62 -5.25
N ARG A 95 8.43 19.34 -4.27
CA ARG A 95 8.66 17.96 -3.81
C ARG A 95 7.42 17.36 -3.17
N LEU A 96 6.74 18.10 -2.30
CA LEU A 96 5.51 17.66 -1.64
C LEU A 96 4.37 17.46 -2.64
N THR A 97 4.29 18.29 -3.69
CA THR A 97 3.32 18.12 -4.79
C THR A 97 3.54 16.81 -5.51
N ILE A 98 4.79 16.48 -5.86
CA ILE A 98 5.14 15.21 -6.52
C ILE A 98 4.78 14.03 -5.62
N LEU A 99 5.23 14.05 -4.35
CA LEU A 99 4.96 12.98 -3.39
C LEU A 99 3.46 12.76 -3.19
N ARG A 100 2.69 13.85 -3.06
CA ARG A 100 1.23 13.77 -2.95
C ARG A 100 0.60 13.10 -4.16
N SER A 101 0.95 13.51 -5.37
CA SER A 101 0.42 12.92 -6.60
C SER A 101 0.79 11.43 -6.73
N GLU A 102 2.01 11.06 -6.36
CA GLU A 102 2.42 9.65 -6.36
C GLU A 102 1.64 8.82 -5.33
N ILE A 103 1.40 9.36 -4.14
CA ILE A 103 0.59 8.68 -3.12
C ILE A 103 -0.86 8.56 -3.61
N GLU A 104 -1.45 9.63 -4.13
CA GLU A 104 -2.83 9.64 -4.65
C GLU A 104 -3.05 8.54 -5.72
N LEU A 105 -2.09 8.37 -6.64
CA LEU A 105 -2.15 7.32 -7.66
C LEU A 105 -2.00 5.90 -7.10
N LEU A 106 -1.42 5.73 -5.91
CA LEU A 106 -1.29 4.43 -5.25
C LEU A 106 -2.52 4.09 -4.40
N LEU A 107 -3.25 5.09 -3.90
CA LEU A 107 -4.40 4.90 -3.04
C LEU A 107 -5.62 4.40 -3.81
N ASN A 108 -6.46 3.62 -3.12
CA ASN A 108 -7.71 3.12 -3.68
C ASN A 108 -8.86 4.12 -3.39
N PRO A 109 -9.47 4.75 -4.40
CA PRO A 109 -10.54 5.72 -4.18
C PRO A 109 -11.86 5.10 -3.69
N PHE A 110 -11.99 3.77 -3.70
CA PHE A 110 -13.21 3.09 -3.27
C PHE A 110 -13.16 2.63 -1.80
N GLU A 111 -12.11 2.99 -1.06
CA GLU A 111 -11.95 2.63 0.34
C GLU A 111 -11.89 3.89 1.22
N ASP A 112 -12.84 4.03 2.15
CA ASP A 112 -12.94 5.18 3.06
C ASP A 112 -11.62 5.46 3.80
N SER A 113 -10.89 4.42 4.21
CA SER A 113 -9.60 4.57 4.90
C SER A 113 -8.51 5.23 4.04
N HIS A 114 -8.55 5.01 2.73
CA HIS A 114 -7.65 5.62 1.76
C HIS A 114 -8.07 7.05 1.44
N GLU A 115 -9.37 7.32 1.32
CA GLU A 115 -9.89 8.69 1.18
C GLU A 115 -9.56 9.55 2.41
N GLU A 116 -9.74 9.02 3.62
CA GLU A 116 -9.35 9.65 4.88
C GLU A 116 -7.85 9.99 4.90
N LEU A 117 -7.02 9.07 4.41
CA LEU A 117 -5.57 9.27 4.31
C LEU A 117 -5.23 10.41 3.35
N LEU A 118 -5.84 10.43 2.17
CA LEU A 118 -5.64 11.49 1.18
C LEU A 118 -6.12 12.85 1.71
N ALA A 119 -7.23 12.89 2.44
CA ALA A 119 -7.73 14.10 3.09
C ALA A 119 -6.72 14.64 4.12
N LEU A 120 -6.10 13.77 4.93
CA LEU A 120 -5.07 14.15 5.90
C LEU A 120 -3.78 14.63 5.24
N ILE A 121 -3.36 14.01 4.13
CA ILE A 121 -2.24 14.48 3.30
C ILE A 121 -2.50 15.90 2.80
N ASN A 122 -3.70 16.17 2.28
CA ASN A 122 -4.08 17.50 1.81
C ASN A 122 -4.13 18.53 2.94
N LYS A 123 -4.60 18.15 4.13
CA LYS A 123 -4.57 19.02 5.32
C LYS A 123 -3.14 19.33 5.75
N CYS A 124 -2.24 18.33 5.79
CA CYS A 124 -0.84 18.55 6.11
C CYS A 124 -0.14 19.42 5.07
N PHE A 125 -0.41 19.21 3.78
CA PHE A 125 0.12 20.02 2.70
C PHE A 125 -0.28 21.49 2.85
N LYS A 126 -1.56 21.78 3.09
CA LYS A 126 -2.05 23.14 3.32
C LYS A 126 -1.55 23.74 4.64
N GLY A 127 -1.33 22.90 5.65
CA GLY A 127 -0.88 23.32 6.98
C GLY A 127 0.59 23.63 7.09
N VAL A 128 1.40 23.15 6.16
CA VAL A 128 2.84 23.40 6.18
C VAL A 128 3.22 24.77 5.59
N PHE A 129 2.36 25.34 4.74
CA PHE A 129 2.63 26.62 4.06
C PHE A 129 1.78 27.76 4.64
N PRO A 130 2.39 28.90 5.01
CA PRO A 130 1.68 30.02 5.65
C PRO A 130 0.71 30.76 4.72
N HIS A 131 0.76 30.52 3.40
CA HIS A 131 -0.10 31.17 2.41
C HIS A 131 -1.50 30.52 2.32
N GLY A 132 -1.70 29.36 2.96
CA GLY A 132 -3.01 28.75 3.10
C GLY A 132 -3.77 29.40 4.25
N SER A 133 -4.75 30.25 3.92
CA SER A 133 -5.80 30.85 4.77
C SER A 133 -5.54 30.85 6.28
N HIS A 134 -5.54 32.04 6.91
CA HIS A 134 -5.63 32.30 8.37
C HIS A 134 -6.90 31.73 9.03
N ASP A 135 -7.26 30.50 8.70
CA ASP A 135 -8.31 29.75 9.35
C ASP A 135 -7.68 29.00 10.52
N GLU A 136 -8.22 29.19 11.72
CA GLU A 136 -7.80 28.54 12.96
C GLU A 136 -7.82 26.99 12.88
N SER A 137 -8.32 26.43 11.77
CA SER A 137 -8.36 25.00 11.44
C SER A 137 -7.02 24.41 10.99
N ASN A 138 -5.99 25.23 10.73
CA ASN A 138 -4.71 24.77 10.15
C ASN A 138 -3.71 24.26 11.20
N ASN A 139 -4.15 23.35 12.07
CA ASN A 139 -3.31 22.73 13.10
C ASN A 139 -2.44 21.60 12.48
N PHE A 140 -1.34 22.00 11.84
CA PHE A 140 -0.38 21.07 11.24
C PHE A 140 0.10 19.98 12.21
N PRO A 141 0.53 20.28 13.46
CA PRO A 141 1.00 19.25 14.40
C PRO A 141 0.00 18.12 14.65
N ASP A 142 -1.29 18.45 14.81
CA ASP A 142 -2.31 17.44 15.06
C ASP A 142 -2.69 16.69 13.78
N ASN A 143 -2.79 17.39 12.63
CA ASN A 143 -2.98 16.75 11.34
C ASN A 143 -1.84 15.78 11.00
N HIS A 144 -0.60 16.11 11.34
CA HIS A 144 0.58 15.27 11.12
C HIS A 144 0.55 13.99 11.98
N LYS A 145 0.14 14.10 13.25
CA LYS A 145 -0.09 12.93 14.11
C LYS A 145 -1.20 12.03 13.56
N LEU A 146 -2.31 12.62 13.13
CA LEU A 146 -3.43 11.89 12.53
C LEU A 146 -3.00 11.22 11.22
N LEU A 147 -2.20 11.89 10.38
CA LEU A 147 -1.63 11.32 9.16
C LEU A 147 -0.79 10.08 9.47
N SER A 148 0.08 10.14 10.49
CA SER A 148 0.88 8.99 10.92
C SER A 148 -0.01 7.82 11.39
N ALA A 149 -1.05 8.11 12.16
CA ALA A 149 -1.99 7.10 12.65
C ALA A 149 -2.75 6.43 11.49
N GLN A 150 -3.30 7.22 10.56
CA GLN A 150 -4.04 6.72 9.42
C GLN A 150 -3.15 5.94 8.44
N SER A 151 -1.92 6.41 8.22
CA SER A 151 -0.90 5.70 7.43
C SER A 151 -0.66 4.29 7.98
N LYS A 152 -0.51 4.15 9.30
CA LYS A 152 -0.36 2.83 9.94
C LYS A 152 -1.59 1.94 9.75
N LYS A 153 -2.80 2.51 9.85
CA LYS A 153 -4.06 1.79 9.65
C LYS A 153 -4.14 1.19 8.24
N VAL A 154 -3.92 1.99 7.20
CA VAL A 154 -3.94 1.57 5.80
C VAL A 154 -2.84 0.54 5.50
N LEU A 155 -1.60 0.81 5.91
CA LEU A 155 -0.49 -0.13 5.69
C LEU A 155 -0.72 -1.47 6.41
N LYS A 156 -1.31 -1.44 7.62
CA LYS A 156 -1.59 -2.67 8.37
C LYS A 156 -2.74 -3.46 7.77
N SER A 157 -3.80 -2.81 7.30
CA SER A 157 -4.90 -3.50 6.63
C SER A 157 -4.42 -4.20 5.37
N GLU A 158 -3.64 -3.52 4.54
CA GLU A 158 -3.10 -4.11 3.31
C GLU A 158 -2.09 -5.23 3.58
N TRP A 159 -1.27 -5.08 4.62
CA TRP A 159 -0.38 -6.16 5.05
C TRP A 159 -1.14 -7.41 5.49
N VAL A 160 -2.26 -7.25 6.22
CA VAL A 160 -3.12 -8.38 6.59
C VAL A 160 -3.71 -9.05 5.37
N ARG A 161 -4.16 -8.27 4.36
CA ARG A 161 -4.68 -8.83 3.10
C ARG A 161 -3.62 -9.65 2.36
N VAL A 162 -2.39 -9.13 2.24
CA VAL A 162 -1.27 -9.88 1.66
C VAL A 162 -1.02 -11.18 2.42
N ARG A 163 -0.98 -11.11 3.75
CA ARG A 163 -0.74 -12.29 4.60
C ARG A 163 -1.83 -13.35 4.43
N ASP A 164 -3.09 -12.95 4.34
CA ASP A 164 -4.22 -13.88 4.21
C ASP A 164 -4.36 -14.44 2.78
N GLU A 165 -3.78 -13.75 1.78
CA GLU A 165 -3.66 -14.21 0.40
C GLU A 165 -2.51 -15.20 0.16
N LEU A 166 -1.48 -15.19 1.01
CA LEU A 166 -0.39 -16.18 1.03
C LEU A 166 -0.91 -17.55 1.50
#